data_AF-A0A1H0WZ52-F1
#
_entry.id   AF-A0A1H0WZ52-F1
#
_cell.length_a   1.000
_cell.length_b   1.000
_cell.length_c   1.000
_cell.angle_alpha   90.00
_cell.angle_beta   90.00
_cell.angle_gamma   90.00
#
_symmetry.space_group_name_H-M   'P 1'
#
loop_
_entity.id
_entity.type
_entity.pdbx_description
1 polymer ?
#
loop_
_entity_poly.entity_id
_entity_poly.type
_entity_poly.pdbx_seq_one_letter_code
_entity_poly.pdbx_strand_id
1 'polypeptide(L)'
;MLRFSADVPDRHHRAPGTPARIGPARGKAAVWRAFAILGACLTLLTTMLVTFGAGDASAHGAVSDPPSRHYGCYNRWPNGPSQQMATEDPMCYQAWQADPSAMYNWNGLFREGVAGNHQGAIPDGQLCSGGLTFNGRYAAMDKPGAWVAPNRPSRFTLNLNDTSSHGADYIRVYATKQGFNPKTQTLKWSDLELVGQTGRIPTGTRTPVEINAPGRTGHHVLYTVWQASHLDQSYYACSDVNFTDGGTTTTTTTTTTTTTTTTTTTGNPSAGCSATFQVISQWSGGFQAEARVTAGATAISGWQVSWTFANGERINSSWNATLSTSGSTITARNAAHNGAVGAGAATTFGLVASGTAGAPTLTCTAT
;
A
#
# COMPACT_ATOMS: atom_id res chain seq x y z
N MET A 1 -9.66 -75.61 17.39
CA MET A 1 -8.95 -76.89 17.56
C MET A 1 -7.93 -77.04 16.44
N LEU A 2 -6.71 -77.44 16.80
CA LEU A 2 -5.54 -77.57 15.94
C LEU A 2 -5.70 -78.63 14.82
N ARG A 3 -5.07 -78.44 13.65
CA ARG A 3 -3.83 -79.15 13.24
C ARG A 3 -3.52 -79.02 11.73
N PHE A 4 -2.23 -78.82 11.48
CA PHE A 4 -1.48 -78.88 10.22
C PHE A 4 -1.28 -80.31 9.67
N SER A 5 -1.05 -80.44 8.35
CA SER A 5 0.06 -81.15 7.67
C SER A 5 -0.28 -81.35 6.18
N ALA A 6 0.53 -80.85 5.23
CA ALA A 6 1.69 -81.49 4.54
C ALA A 6 1.24 -82.60 3.56
N ASP A 7 1.79 -82.82 2.36
CA ASP A 7 3.08 -82.44 1.77
C ASP A 7 3.04 -82.67 0.21
N VAL A 8 4.09 -82.19 -0.45
CA VAL A 8 4.48 -82.13 -1.89
C VAL A 8 4.90 -83.54 -2.42
N PRO A 9 4.90 -83.90 -3.75
CA PRO A 9 6.06 -83.62 -4.64
C PRO A 9 5.86 -83.56 -6.18
N ASP A 10 6.52 -82.54 -6.76
CA ASP A 10 7.67 -82.62 -7.70
C ASP A 10 7.54 -83.02 -9.20
N ARG A 11 8.41 -82.35 -9.99
CA ARG A 11 9.04 -82.68 -11.30
C ARG A 11 8.69 -81.90 -12.58
N HIS A 12 9.59 -80.94 -12.86
CA HIS A 12 10.58 -80.88 -13.95
C HIS A 12 10.23 -80.84 -15.47
N HIS A 13 10.78 -79.79 -16.09
CA HIS A 13 11.52 -79.73 -17.36
C HIS A 13 10.82 -79.55 -18.74
N ARG A 14 10.90 -78.30 -19.22
CA ARG A 14 11.60 -77.79 -20.44
C ARG A 14 11.27 -78.37 -21.85
N ALA A 15 10.59 -77.49 -22.63
CA ALA A 15 10.86 -77.07 -24.03
C ALA A 15 10.68 -78.09 -25.18
N PRO A 16 10.76 -77.70 -26.48
CA PRO A 16 10.36 -76.48 -27.21
C PRO A 16 9.55 -76.82 -28.51
N GLY A 17 9.23 -75.81 -29.34
CA GLY A 17 9.17 -76.03 -30.80
C GLY A 17 7.83 -75.75 -31.51
N THR A 18 7.76 -74.59 -32.15
CA THR A 18 6.96 -74.22 -33.35
C THR A 18 7.21 -75.18 -34.53
N PRO A 19 6.57 -75.05 -35.72
CA PRO A 19 5.37 -74.30 -36.15
C PRO A 19 4.42 -75.13 -37.05
N ALA A 20 3.26 -74.59 -37.44
CA ALA A 20 2.73 -74.64 -38.84
C ALA A 20 1.29 -74.10 -38.93
N ARG A 21 0.95 -73.65 -40.13
CA ARG A 21 -0.06 -72.66 -40.51
C ARG A 21 -1.03 -73.30 -41.51
N ILE A 22 -2.34 -73.23 -41.29
CA ILE A 22 -3.42 -73.46 -42.29
C ILE A 22 -4.61 -72.63 -41.78
N GLY A 23 -5.12 -71.59 -42.44
CA GLY A 23 -5.88 -71.59 -43.69
C GLY A 23 -7.37 -71.28 -43.36
N PRO A 24 -8.10 -70.46 -44.15
CA PRO A 24 -9.11 -69.53 -43.63
C PRO A 24 -10.56 -70.05 -43.74
N ALA A 25 -11.48 -69.48 -42.94
CA ALA A 25 -12.92 -69.60 -43.17
C ALA A 25 -13.65 -68.27 -42.88
N ARG A 26 -14.44 -67.85 -43.86
CA ARG A 26 -15.29 -66.65 -43.88
C ARG A 26 -16.55 -66.86 -43.03
N GLY A 27 -16.95 -65.85 -42.28
CA GLY A 27 -18.27 -65.75 -41.63
C GLY A 27 -18.56 -64.32 -41.17
N LYS A 28 -19.69 -63.78 -41.60
CA LYS A 28 -20.05 -62.35 -41.63
C LYS A 28 -20.54 -61.85 -40.26
N ALA A 29 -20.00 -60.71 -39.81
CA ALA A 29 -20.68 -59.67 -39.02
C ALA A 29 -19.63 -58.56 -38.79
N ALA A 30 -19.57 -57.54 -39.62
CA ALA A 30 -20.37 -56.32 -39.49
C ALA A 30 -20.22 -55.67 -38.10
N VAL A 31 -19.73 -54.43 -38.18
CA VAL A 31 -19.66 -53.39 -37.15
C VAL A 31 -18.41 -53.42 -36.25
N TRP A 32 -17.72 -52.27 -36.26
CA TRP A 32 -16.60 -51.84 -35.42
C TRP A 32 -15.19 -52.30 -35.84
N ARG A 33 -14.58 -51.56 -36.80
CA ARG A 33 -13.24 -50.95 -36.70
C ARG A 33 -12.74 -50.41 -38.05
N ALA A 34 -13.03 -49.15 -38.31
CA ALA A 34 -12.23 -48.20 -39.09
C ALA A 34 -12.64 -46.85 -38.51
N PHE A 35 -11.87 -46.19 -37.65
CA PHE A 35 -10.61 -45.53 -37.96
C PHE A 35 -9.63 -45.68 -36.79
N ALA A 36 -8.57 -46.44 -36.98
CA ALA A 36 -7.28 -46.14 -36.37
C ALA A 36 -6.40 -45.62 -37.51
N ILE A 37 -5.59 -44.58 -37.26
CA ILE A 37 -4.79 -43.81 -38.23
C ILE A 37 -5.54 -42.62 -38.85
N LEU A 38 -5.96 -41.67 -38.01
CA LEU A 38 -5.92 -40.20 -38.23
C LEU A 38 -6.55 -39.46 -37.02
N GLY A 39 -6.13 -39.84 -35.81
CA GLY A 39 -6.61 -39.26 -34.56
C GLY A 39 -5.50 -39.01 -33.56
N ALA A 40 -4.26 -38.85 -34.04
CA ALA A 40 -3.07 -38.61 -33.21
C ALA A 40 -2.55 -37.16 -33.30
N CYS A 41 -3.25 -36.26 -33.98
CA CYS A 41 -2.85 -34.85 -34.09
C CYS A 41 -3.96 -33.84 -33.72
N LEU A 42 -5.08 -34.27 -33.15
CA LEU A 42 -6.16 -33.35 -32.73
C LEU A 42 -6.80 -33.70 -31.37
N THR A 43 -6.04 -34.30 -30.46
CA THR A 43 -6.36 -34.37 -29.01
C THR A 43 -5.13 -34.10 -28.15
N LEU A 44 -4.27 -33.19 -28.62
CA LEU A 44 -3.10 -32.67 -27.90
C LEU A 44 -3.17 -31.15 -27.69
N LEU A 45 -4.36 -30.56 -27.86
CA LEU A 45 -4.54 -29.11 -27.91
C LEU A 45 -5.73 -28.59 -27.10
N THR A 46 -6.09 -29.18 -25.95
CA THR A 46 -6.94 -28.51 -24.94
C THR A 46 -6.75 -29.13 -23.55
N THR A 47 -5.52 -29.20 -23.06
CA THR A 47 -5.25 -29.03 -21.61
C THR A 47 -4.32 -27.85 -21.49
N MET A 48 -4.95 -26.69 -21.65
CA MET A 48 -4.46 -25.40 -21.23
C MET A 48 -4.26 -25.47 -19.71
N LEU A 49 -3.10 -25.91 -19.27
CA LEU A 49 -2.53 -25.44 -18.01
C LEU A 49 -1.45 -24.45 -18.40
N VAL A 50 -1.88 -23.28 -18.85
CA VAL A 50 -1.08 -22.08 -18.63
C VAL A 50 -1.05 -21.95 -17.12
N THR A 51 -0.05 -22.55 -16.48
CA THR A 51 0.42 -22.00 -15.21
C THR A 51 0.86 -20.60 -15.57
N PHE A 52 -0.05 -19.64 -15.47
CA PHE A 52 0.34 -18.32 -15.05
C PHE A 52 1.03 -18.59 -13.72
N GLY A 53 2.36 -18.73 -13.76
CA GLY A 53 3.14 -18.39 -12.59
C GLY A 53 2.58 -17.03 -12.20
N ALA A 54 2.06 -16.93 -10.97
CA ALA A 54 1.81 -15.64 -10.39
C ALA A 54 3.14 -14.91 -10.56
N GLY A 55 3.22 -14.00 -11.53
CA GLY A 55 4.39 -13.16 -11.69
C GLY A 55 4.61 -12.55 -10.32
N ASP A 56 5.85 -12.51 -9.86
CA ASP A 56 6.22 -11.68 -8.73
C ASP A 56 5.80 -10.26 -9.13
N ALA A 57 4.59 -9.89 -8.71
CA ALA A 57 4.06 -8.59 -8.97
C ALA A 57 5.01 -7.66 -8.24
N SER A 58 5.68 -6.80 -9.01
CA SER A 58 6.85 -6.07 -8.57
C SER A 58 6.48 -5.28 -7.33
N ALA A 59 7.08 -5.67 -6.21
CA ALA A 59 6.70 -5.19 -4.90
C ALA A 59 7.87 -4.52 -4.22
N HIS A 60 7.58 -3.43 -3.54
CA HIS A 60 8.57 -2.36 -3.44
C HIS A 60 8.70 -1.74 -2.08
N GLY A 61 7.95 -2.21 -1.09
CA GLY A 61 8.20 -1.72 0.23
C GLY A 61 7.31 -2.21 1.32
N ALA A 62 7.71 -1.86 2.54
CA ALA A 62 6.95 -2.09 3.74
C ALA A 62 7.33 -1.02 4.78
N VAL A 63 6.41 -0.76 5.72
CA VAL A 63 6.71 0.05 6.89
C VAL A 63 7.87 -0.59 7.64
N SER A 64 8.98 0.15 7.75
CA SER A 64 10.23 -0.33 8.31
C SER A 64 10.42 0.07 9.76
N ASP A 65 9.83 1.20 10.17
CA ASP A 65 9.90 1.69 11.54
C ASP A 65 8.63 2.47 11.92
N PRO A 66 7.84 2.05 12.92
CA PRO A 66 7.89 0.73 13.57
C PRO A 66 7.57 -0.38 12.56
N PRO A 67 8.32 -1.48 12.57
CA PRO A 67 8.25 -2.49 11.51
C PRO A 67 6.85 -3.10 11.42
N SER A 68 6.35 -3.23 10.19
CA SER A 68 5.13 -3.99 9.93
C SER A 68 5.31 -5.46 10.30
N ARG A 69 4.22 -6.19 10.57
CA ARG A 69 4.24 -7.59 11.03
C ARG A 69 5.14 -8.47 10.16
N HIS A 70 4.89 -8.51 8.86
CA HIS A 70 5.65 -9.35 7.92
C HIS A 70 7.12 -8.90 7.79
N TYR A 71 7.38 -7.58 7.69
CA TYR A 71 8.73 -7.04 7.61
C TYR A 71 9.54 -7.30 8.89
N GLY A 72 8.92 -7.12 10.06
CA GLY A 72 9.50 -7.40 11.36
C GLY A 72 9.82 -8.88 11.54
N CYS A 73 8.92 -9.78 11.13
CA CYS A 73 9.17 -11.21 11.15
C CYS A 73 10.32 -11.62 10.23
N TYR A 74 10.37 -11.09 9.01
CA TYR A 74 11.46 -11.33 8.08
C TYR A 74 12.81 -10.88 8.67
N ASN A 75 12.88 -9.67 9.24
CA ASN A 75 14.13 -9.12 9.77
C ASN A 75 14.62 -9.82 11.04
N ARG A 76 13.71 -10.20 11.96
CA ARG A 76 14.10 -10.92 13.18
C ARG A 76 14.45 -12.37 12.92
N TRP A 77 13.84 -12.98 11.90
CA TRP A 77 13.95 -14.40 11.63
C TRP A 77 14.19 -14.71 10.13
N PRO A 78 15.29 -14.21 9.55
CA PRO A 78 15.53 -14.32 8.11
C PRO A 78 15.73 -15.76 7.62
N ASN A 79 16.08 -16.67 8.52
CA ASN A 79 16.30 -18.10 8.22
C ASN A 79 15.04 -18.96 8.38
N GLY A 80 13.86 -18.35 8.58
CA GLY A 80 12.59 -19.07 8.71
C GLY A 80 12.31 -19.62 10.12
N PRO A 81 11.31 -20.51 10.26
CA PRO A 81 10.81 -20.96 11.56
C PRO A 81 11.83 -21.84 12.31
N SER A 82 11.96 -21.58 13.61
CA SER A 82 12.80 -22.36 14.53
C SER A 82 12.06 -22.67 15.83
N GLN A 83 12.55 -23.63 16.61
CA GLN A 83 11.97 -23.92 17.92
C GLN A 83 12.12 -22.73 18.89
N GLN A 84 13.22 -21.98 18.77
CA GLN A 84 13.44 -20.75 19.52
C GLN A 84 12.35 -19.70 19.19
N MET A 85 12.04 -19.52 17.91
CA MET A 85 10.97 -18.62 17.47
C MET A 85 9.61 -19.03 18.05
N ALA A 86 9.31 -20.33 18.13
CA ALA A 86 8.05 -20.81 18.71
C ALA A 86 7.86 -20.33 20.17
N THR A 87 8.95 -20.19 20.93
CA THR A 87 8.92 -19.72 22.32
C THR A 87 9.04 -18.20 22.44
N GLU A 88 9.85 -17.55 21.62
CA GLU A 88 10.18 -16.13 21.77
C GLU A 88 9.27 -15.19 20.95
N ASP A 89 8.79 -15.65 19.80
CA ASP A 89 7.97 -14.87 18.87
C ASP A 89 6.89 -15.76 18.23
N PRO A 90 5.92 -16.23 19.02
CA PRO A 90 4.91 -17.20 18.56
C PRO A 90 4.05 -16.65 17.41
N MET A 91 3.91 -15.33 17.28
CA MET A 91 3.16 -14.72 16.19
C MET A 91 3.93 -14.73 14.86
N CYS A 92 5.24 -14.52 14.87
CA CYS A 92 6.05 -14.80 13.69
C CYS A 92 6.14 -16.30 13.41
N TYR A 93 6.23 -17.15 14.43
CA TYR A 93 6.25 -18.61 14.25
C TYR A 93 5.02 -19.11 13.52
N GLN A 94 3.82 -18.75 13.97
CA GLN A 94 2.60 -19.16 13.26
C GLN A 94 2.52 -18.60 11.84
N ALA A 95 3.08 -17.40 11.58
CA ALA A 95 3.08 -16.82 10.24
C ALA A 95 4.03 -17.57 9.30
N TRP A 96 5.24 -17.87 9.76
CA TRP A 96 6.21 -18.70 9.03
C TRP A 96 5.69 -20.12 8.77
N GLN A 97 4.98 -20.72 9.72
CA GLN A 97 4.35 -22.03 9.51
C GLN A 97 3.18 -21.99 8.52
N ALA A 98 2.45 -20.87 8.46
CA ALA A 98 1.30 -20.73 7.57
C ALA A 98 1.72 -20.53 6.12
N ASP A 99 2.61 -19.57 5.85
CA ASP A 99 3.15 -19.31 4.52
C ASP A 99 4.47 -18.53 4.60
N PRO A 100 5.64 -19.18 4.43
CA PRO A 100 6.94 -18.52 4.40
C PRO A 100 7.03 -17.40 3.34
N SER A 101 6.27 -17.50 2.25
CA SER A 101 6.30 -16.52 1.17
C SER A 101 5.77 -15.16 1.61
N ALA A 102 4.98 -15.08 2.69
CA ALA A 102 4.55 -13.82 3.28
C ALA A 102 5.72 -12.98 3.84
N MET A 103 6.77 -13.64 4.33
CA MET A 103 7.96 -12.98 4.87
C MET A 103 9.03 -12.79 3.80
N TYR A 104 9.24 -13.77 2.91
CA TYR A 104 10.19 -13.59 1.81
C TYR A 104 9.75 -12.50 0.84
N ASN A 105 8.44 -12.37 0.60
CA ASN A 105 7.84 -11.28 -0.16
C ASN A 105 7.31 -10.19 0.78
N TRP A 106 8.10 -9.78 1.77
CA TRP A 106 7.72 -8.74 2.74
C TRP A 106 7.38 -7.41 2.05
N ASN A 107 7.97 -7.12 0.90
CA ASN A 107 7.71 -5.93 0.11
C ASN A 107 6.40 -6.03 -0.71
N GLY A 108 5.71 -7.17 -0.63
CA GLY A 108 4.61 -7.66 -1.49
C GLY A 108 3.19 -7.36 -1.06
N LEU A 109 2.96 -6.69 0.08
CA LEU A 109 1.61 -6.59 0.64
C LEU A 109 0.84 -5.41 0.03
N PHE A 110 0.34 -5.59 -1.19
CA PHE A 110 -0.42 -4.57 -1.91
C PHE A 110 -1.68 -5.11 -2.60
N ARG A 111 -2.51 -4.18 -3.07
CA ARG A 111 -3.59 -4.40 -4.03
C ARG A 111 -3.49 -3.40 -5.17
N GLU A 112 -4.00 -3.78 -6.33
CA GLU A 112 -4.16 -2.89 -7.48
C GLU A 112 -5.63 -2.61 -7.75
N GLY A 113 -5.92 -1.46 -8.37
CA GLY A 113 -7.28 -1.13 -8.82
C GLY A 113 -8.28 -0.82 -7.69
N VAL A 114 -7.80 -0.41 -6.51
CA VAL A 114 -8.66 -0.10 -5.36
C VAL A 114 -9.38 1.24 -5.54
N ALA A 115 -8.86 2.12 -6.39
CA ALA A 115 -9.44 3.43 -6.71
C ALA A 115 -9.77 4.27 -5.46
N GLY A 116 -8.94 4.17 -4.41
CA GLY A 116 -9.13 4.86 -3.13
C GLY A 116 -10.23 4.29 -2.22
N ASN A 117 -11.02 3.30 -2.65
CA ASN A 117 -12.05 2.67 -1.84
C ASN A 117 -11.48 1.55 -0.95
N HIS A 118 -10.57 1.89 -0.04
CA HIS A 118 -9.86 0.93 0.80
C HIS A 118 -10.80 0.10 1.69
N GLN A 119 -11.79 0.74 2.32
CA GLN A 119 -12.75 0.05 3.19
C GLN A 119 -13.67 -0.90 2.42
N GLY A 120 -14.04 -0.56 1.18
CA GLY A 120 -14.79 -1.48 0.31
C GLY A 120 -13.95 -2.67 -0.17
N ALA A 121 -12.64 -2.48 -0.36
CA ALA A 121 -11.73 -3.53 -0.83
C ALA A 121 -11.22 -4.45 0.29
N ILE A 122 -11.29 -4.01 1.55
CA ILE A 122 -10.68 -4.69 2.70
C ILE A 122 -11.74 -4.86 3.79
N PRO A 123 -12.33 -6.07 3.91
CA PRO A 123 -13.28 -6.37 4.97
C PRO A 123 -12.65 -6.28 6.37
N ASP A 124 -13.51 -6.06 7.38
CA ASP A 124 -13.14 -6.19 8.78
C ASP A 124 -12.50 -7.56 9.06
N GLY A 125 -11.44 -7.56 9.86
CA GLY A 125 -10.64 -8.75 10.16
C GLY A 125 -9.68 -9.19 9.07
N GLN A 126 -9.60 -8.46 7.95
CA GLN A 126 -8.64 -8.74 6.87
C GLN A 126 -7.72 -7.55 6.59
N LEU A 127 -7.63 -6.59 7.51
CA LEU A 127 -6.88 -5.36 7.32
C LEU A 127 -5.38 -5.64 7.16
N CYS A 128 -4.83 -6.51 8.00
CA CYS A 128 -3.39 -6.77 8.07
C CYS A 128 -2.90 -7.69 6.94
N SER A 129 -3.79 -8.40 6.25
CA SER A 129 -3.51 -9.13 5.01
C SER A 129 -3.85 -8.36 3.74
N GLY A 130 -4.35 -7.12 3.86
CA GLY A 130 -4.78 -6.32 2.72
C GLY A 130 -5.96 -6.95 1.99
N GLY A 131 -6.96 -7.47 2.72
CA GLY A 131 -8.14 -8.13 2.14
C GLY A 131 -7.81 -9.47 1.50
N LEU A 132 -6.97 -10.28 2.16
CA LEU A 132 -6.48 -11.57 1.66
C LEU A 132 -5.86 -11.46 0.25
N THR A 133 -5.10 -10.40 -0.01
CA THR A 133 -4.43 -10.21 -1.30
C THR A 133 -3.50 -11.39 -1.63
N PHE A 134 -3.24 -11.62 -2.92
CA PHE A 134 -2.45 -12.75 -3.43
C PHE A 134 -2.92 -14.11 -2.91
N ASN A 135 -4.22 -14.39 -3.05
CA ASN A 135 -4.85 -15.64 -2.60
C ASN A 135 -4.59 -15.97 -1.12
N GLY A 136 -4.55 -14.93 -0.27
CA GLY A 136 -4.37 -15.10 1.16
C GLY A 136 -2.93 -15.32 1.62
N ARG A 137 -1.91 -15.04 0.80
CA ARG A 137 -0.48 -15.12 1.18
C ARG A 137 -0.21 -14.51 2.57
N TYR A 138 -0.80 -13.36 2.85
CA TYR A 138 -0.59 -12.62 4.10
C TYR A 138 -1.65 -12.88 5.18
N ALA A 139 -2.53 -13.89 5.04
CA ALA A 139 -3.65 -14.13 5.95
C ALA A 139 -3.22 -14.33 7.41
N ALA A 140 -2.02 -14.87 7.65
CA ALA A 140 -1.49 -15.05 9.00
C ALA A 140 -1.25 -13.73 9.74
N MET A 141 -1.15 -12.61 9.02
CA MET A 141 -1.00 -11.27 9.59
C MET A 141 -2.29 -10.78 10.26
N ASP A 142 -3.45 -11.35 9.97
CA ASP A 142 -4.73 -10.93 10.56
C ASP A 142 -4.98 -11.50 11.96
N LYS A 143 -4.24 -12.52 12.38
CA LYS A 143 -4.48 -13.20 13.66
C LYS A 143 -4.21 -12.27 14.85
N PRO A 144 -5.17 -12.11 15.78
CA PRO A 144 -4.91 -11.47 17.07
C PRO A 144 -3.85 -12.26 17.85
N GLY A 145 -3.04 -11.57 18.63
CA GLY A 145 -2.04 -12.22 19.47
C GLY A 145 -0.94 -11.29 19.96
N ALA A 146 0.01 -11.87 20.68
CA ALA A 146 1.14 -11.15 21.26
C ALA A 146 2.23 -10.86 20.21
N TRP A 147 1.90 -10.10 19.17
CA TRP A 147 2.86 -9.60 18.20
C TRP A 147 3.89 -8.70 18.89
N VAL A 148 5.15 -8.76 18.44
CA VAL A 148 6.23 -7.91 18.97
C VAL A 148 5.91 -6.43 18.74
N ALA A 149 5.85 -5.67 19.84
CA ALA A 149 5.43 -4.28 19.85
C ALA A 149 6.51 -3.38 20.46
N PRO A 150 7.37 -2.72 19.64
CA PRO A 150 8.37 -1.80 20.16
C PRO A 150 7.76 -0.60 20.88
N ASN A 151 8.44 -0.13 21.92
CA ASN A 151 8.02 1.07 22.66
C ASN A 151 8.07 2.31 21.77
N ARG A 152 7.00 3.11 21.77
CA ARG A 152 6.95 4.40 21.08
C ARG A 152 6.33 5.46 21.99
N PRO A 153 6.83 6.71 21.96
CA PRO A 153 6.07 7.83 22.50
C PRO A 153 4.79 8.04 21.68
N SER A 154 3.85 8.81 22.20
CA SER A 154 2.62 9.21 21.50
C SER A 154 2.86 10.05 20.24
N ARG A 155 4.07 10.61 20.08
CA ARG A 155 4.51 11.34 18.89
C ARG A 155 5.85 10.82 18.40
N PHE A 156 5.90 10.34 17.16
CA PHE A 156 7.12 9.81 16.53
C PHE A 156 6.98 9.84 15.01
N THR A 157 8.08 9.64 14.31
CA THR A 157 8.10 9.50 12.85
C THR A 157 8.04 8.03 12.47
N LEU A 158 7.07 7.66 11.62
CA LEU A 158 7.01 6.38 10.96
C LEU A 158 7.80 6.45 9.64
N ASN A 159 8.58 5.42 9.32
CA ASN A 159 9.34 5.30 8.08
C ASN A 159 8.91 4.06 7.28
N LEU A 160 8.93 4.19 5.96
CA LEU A 160 8.72 3.11 5.02
C LEU A 160 9.99 2.89 4.19
N ASN A 161 10.30 1.62 3.92
CA ASN A 161 11.36 1.25 2.99
C ASN A 161 10.75 1.07 1.60
N ASP A 162 10.98 2.01 0.69
CA ASP A 162 10.55 1.94 -0.72
C ASP A 162 11.78 1.66 -1.61
N THR A 163 11.99 0.39 -1.95
CA THR A 163 13.17 -0.07 -2.70
C THR A 163 13.13 0.33 -4.18
N SER A 164 11.97 0.69 -4.72
CA SER A 164 11.85 1.15 -6.11
C SER A 164 11.48 2.60 -6.26
N SER A 165 11.48 3.36 -5.17
CA SER A 165 11.40 4.81 -5.23
C SER A 165 10.11 5.30 -5.93
N HIS A 166 9.00 4.60 -5.74
CA HIS A 166 7.68 4.97 -6.29
C HIS A 166 7.12 6.27 -5.73
N GLY A 167 7.63 6.71 -4.56
CA GLY A 167 7.03 7.82 -3.83
C GLY A 167 5.59 7.47 -3.41
N ALA A 168 4.78 8.47 -3.12
CA ALA A 168 3.40 8.25 -2.70
C ALA A 168 2.48 9.36 -3.20
N ASP A 169 1.26 9.01 -3.63
CA ASP A 169 0.20 10.01 -3.76
C ASP A 169 -0.29 10.45 -2.37
N TYR A 170 -0.34 9.50 -1.44
CA TYR A 170 -0.49 9.73 -0.01
C TYR A 170 -0.04 8.52 0.79
N ILE A 171 0.31 8.75 2.06
CA ILE A 171 0.40 7.72 3.09
C ILE A 171 -0.54 8.12 4.22
N ARG A 172 -1.43 7.20 4.61
CA ARG A 172 -2.36 7.37 5.75
C ARG A 172 -2.01 6.36 6.82
N VAL A 173 -1.87 6.82 8.05
CA VAL A 173 -1.58 5.97 9.20
C VAL A 173 -2.70 6.13 10.21
N TYR A 174 -3.33 5.02 10.54
CA TYR A 174 -4.37 4.91 11.55
C TYR A 174 -3.81 4.20 12.77
N ALA A 175 -4.34 4.50 13.96
CA ALA A 175 -4.03 3.77 15.18
C ALA A 175 -5.31 3.26 15.82
N THR A 176 -5.24 2.07 16.42
CA THR A 176 -6.35 1.56 17.23
C THR A 176 -6.69 2.51 18.37
N LYS A 177 -7.99 2.65 18.66
CA LYS A 177 -8.52 3.43 19.80
C LYS A 177 -8.04 2.84 21.13
N GLN A 178 -7.95 3.68 22.16
CA GLN A 178 -7.70 3.20 23.52
C GLN A 178 -8.78 2.20 23.94
N GLY A 179 -8.37 1.10 24.57
CA GLY A 179 -9.26 0.01 24.99
C GLY A 179 -9.38 -1.14 23.99
N PHE A 180 -8.91 -0.98 22.75
CA PHE A 180 -8.73 -2.11 21.84
C PHE A 180 -7.58 -3.00 22.35
N ASN A 181 -7.78 -4.32 22.34
CA ASN A 181 -6.79 -5.31 22.75
C ASN A 181 -6.30 -6.13 21.54
N PRO A 182 -5.12 -5.81 20.97
CA PRO A 182 -4.58 -6.53 19.80
C PRO A 182 -4.30 -8.02 20.04
N LYS A 183 -4.21 -8.44 21.31
CA LYS A 183 -3.91 -9.83 21.67
C LYS A 183 -5.12 -10.75 21.52
N THR A 184 -6.33 -10.21 21.57
CA THR A 184 -7.56 -11.02 21.60
C THR A 184 -8.62 -10.55 20.62
N GLN A 185 -8.57 -9.30 20.16
CA GLN A 185 -9.57 -8.73 19.28
C GLN A 185 -9.11 -8.74 17.83
N THR A 186 -10.02 -9.10 16.94
CA THR A 186 -9.86 -8.97 15.50
C THR A 186 -10.00 -7.51 15.10
N LEU A 187 -9.03 -6.98 14.34
CA LEU A 187 -8.99 -5.57 13.93
C LEU A 187 -10.11 -5.25 12.93
N LYS A 188 -10.81 -4.14 13.16
CA LYS A 188 -11.87 -3.62 12.29
C LYS A 188 -11.62 -2.16 11.93
N TRP A 189 -12.24 -1.67 10.86
CA TRP A 189 -12.20 -0.25 10.52
C TRP A 189 -12.77 0.64 11.64
N SER A 190 -13.78 0.15 12.36
CA SER A 190 -14.39 0.88 13.49
C SER A 190 -13.43 1.13 14.66
N ASP A 191 -12.36 0.33 14.76
CA ASP A 191 -11.39 0.40 15.86
C ASP A 191 -10.30 1.45 15.60
N LEU A 192 -10.23 1.98 14.37
CA LEU A 192 -9.15 2.83 13.89
C LEU A 192 -9.51 4.33 13.93
N GLU A 193 -8.51 5.16 14.20
CA GLU A 193 -8.54 6.61 14.02
C GLU A 193 -7.31 7.06 13.24
N LEU A 194 -7.46 8.02 12.33
CA LEU A 194 -6.34 8.58 11.57
C LEU A 194 -5.43 9.38 12.52
N VAL A 195 -4.14 9.05 12.55
CA VAL A 195 -3.13 9.66 13.43
C VAL A 195 -1.93 10.25 12.69
N GLY A 196 -1.84 10.02 11.39
CA GLY A 196 -0.83 10.61 10.51
C GLY A 196 -1.28 10.54 9.06
N GLN A 197 -0.97 11.59 8.28
CA GLN A 197 -1.22 11.59 6.85
C GLN A 197 -0.21 12.48 6.13
N THR A 198 0.27 12.04 4.97
CA THR A 198 1.10 12.84 4.07
C THR A 198 0.30 13.39 2.90
N GLY A 199 0.82 14.44 2.27
CA GLY A 199 0.49 14.77 0.89
C GLY A 199 1.26 13.88 -0.10
N ARG A 200 1.35 14.34 -1.36
CA ARG A 200 2.13 13.66 -2.39
C ARG A 200 3.63 13.73 -2.09
N ILE A 201 4.29 12.59 -2.14
CA ILE A 201 5.72 12.40 -1.92
C ILE A 201 6.35 12.03 -3.28
N PRO A 202 7.33 12.81 -3.79
CA PRO A 202 8.01 12.51 -5.04
C PRO A 202 8.73 11.16 -5.02
N THR A 203 8.85 10.55 -6.20
CA THR A 203 9.69 9.37 -6.42
C THR A 203 11.13 9.62 -5.96
N GLY A 204 11.78 8.62 -5.36
CA GLY A 204 13.19 8.69 -4.93
C GLY A 204 13.44 9.45 -3.63
N THR A 205 12.38 9.85 -2.93
CA THR A 205 12.49 10.49 -1.62
C THR A 205 12.11 9.55 -0.48
N ARG A 206 12.66 9.82 0.71
CA ARG A 206 12.22 9.12 1.93
C ARG A 206 10.75 9.44 2.19
N THR A 207 10.06 8.50 2.82
CA THR A 207 8.62 8.55 3.09
C THR A 207 8.32 8.65 4.60
N PRO A 208 8.88 9.66 5.33
CA PRO A 208 8.55 9.81 6.73
C PRO A 208 7.09 10.27 6.90
N VAL A 209 6.42 9.71 7.89
CA VAL A 209 5.07 10.09 8.29
C VAL A 209 5.09 10.49 9.76
N GLU A 210 4.73 11.74 10.06
CA GLU A 210 4.58 12.18 11.43
C GLU A 210 3.32 11.58 12.06
N ILE A 211 3.52 10.88 13.18
CA ILE A 211 2.44 10.26 13.95
C ILE A 211 2.13 11.10 15.17
N ASN A 212 0.85 11.38 15.39
CA ASN A 212 0.34 12.00 16.60
C ASN A 212 -0.84 11.19 17.13
N ALA A 213 -0.59 10.37 18.14
CA ALA A 213 -1.52 9.38 18.68
C ALA A 213 -1.76 9.61 20.19
N PRO A 214 -2.31 10.76 20.60
CA PRO A 214 -2.51 11.08 22.01
C PRO A 214 -3.60 10.19 22.64
N GLY A 215 -3.58 10.11 23.97
CA GLY A 215 -4.53 9.34 24.77
C GLY A 215 -4.34 7.82 24.71
N ARG A 216 -3.22 7.36 24.13
CA ARG A 216 -2.95 5.94 23.88
C ARG A 216 -1.83 5.43 24.76
N THR A 217 -2.08 4.32 25.46
CA THR A 217 -1.08 3.64 26.29
C THR A 217 -1.16 2.13 26.07
N GLY A 218 -0.01 1.46 26.17
CA GLY A 218 0.07 0.02 26.02
C GLY A 218 0.07 -0.42 24.55
N HIS A 219 -0.33 -1.67 24.31
CA HIS A 219 -0.23 -2.32 23.00
C HIS A 219 -1.33 -1.82 22.06
N HIS A 220 -0.92 -1.22 20.95
CA HIS A 220 -1.78 -0.77 19.85
C HIS A 220 -1.31 -1.32 18.51
N VAL A 221 -2.20 -1.26 17.51
CA VAL A 221 -1.86 -1.51 16.11
C VAL A 221 -1.90 -0.19 15.34
N LEU A 222 -0.85 0.09 14.59
CA LEU A 222 -0.85 1.08 13.52
C LEU A 222 -1.21 0.39 12.22
N TYR A 223 -2.16 0.95 11.48
CA TYR A 223 -2.56 0.49 10.16
C TYR A 223 -2.17 1.55 9.13
N THR A 224 -1.25 1.21 8.23
CA THR A 224 -0.73 2.11 7.21
C THR A 224 -1.28 1.74 5.84
N VAL A 225 -1.80 2.73 5.13
CA VAL A 225 -2.16 2.67 3.72
C VAL A 225 -1.20 3.57 2.96
N TRP A 226 -0.37 2.98 2.10
CA TRP A 226 0.52 3.72 1.19
C TRP A 226 -0.01 3.59 -0.24
N GLN A 227 -0.48 4.69 -0.81
CA GLN A 227 -0.83 4.77 -2.23
C GLN A 227 0.42 5.17 -3.00
N ALA A 228 1.00 4.25 -3.77
CA ALA A 228 2.17 4.52 -4.58
C ALA A 228 1.81 5.37 -5.80
N SER A 229 2.74 6.19 -6.30
CA SER A 229 2.44 7.18 -7.36
C SER A 229 2.52 6.63 -8.78
N HIS A 230 3.08 5.42 -8.98
CA HIS A 230 3.38 4.89 -10.31
C HIS A 230 2.18 4.24 -11.00
N LEU A 231 1.24 3.70 -10.22
CA LEU A 231 0.01 3.02 -10.65
C LEU A 231 -1.05 3.14 -9.54
N ASP A 232 -2.29 2.73 -9.82
CA ASP A 232 -3.26 2.47 -8.75
C ASP A 232 -2.86 1.20 -7.97
N GLN A 233 -1.82 1.34 -7.15
CA GLN A 233 -1.25 0.29 -6.33
C GLN A 233 -1.16 0.80 -4.88
N SER A 234 -1.87 0.12 -4.00
CA SER A 234 -2.03 0.48 -2.59
C SER A 234 -1.47 -0.61 -1.69
N TYR A 235 -0.55 -0.24 -0.80
CA TYR A 235 0.10 -1.11 0.16
C TYR A 235 -0.57 -1.01 1.51
N TYR A 236 -0.66 -2.13 2.22
CA TYR A 236 -1.34 -2.24 3.51
C TYR A 236 -0.42 -2.88 4.54
N ALA A 237 -0.21 -2.21 5.67
CA ALA A 237 0.72 -2.70 6.68
C ALA A 237 0.18 -2.47 8.09
N CYS A 238 0.11 -3.55 8.88
CA CYS A 238 -0.07 -3.45 10.32
C CYS A 238 1.30 -3.45 11.01
N SER A 239 1.54 -2.48 11.89
CA SER A 239 2.70 -2.43 12.80
C SER A 239 2.21 -2.42 14.24
N ASP A 240 2.69 -3.34 15.07
CA ASP A 240 2.37 -3.36 16.49
C ASP A 240 3.31 -2.41 17.24
N VAL A 241 2.76 -1.60 18.15
CA VAL A 241 3.52 -0.65 18.98
C VAL A 241 3.04 -0.69 20.42
N ASN A 242 3.93 -0.36 21.34
CA ASN A 242 3.59 -0.15 22.74
C ASN A 242 3.76 1.32 23.10
N PHE A 243 2.66 2.06 23.26
CA PHE A 243 2.71 3.47 23.63
C PHE A 243 3.08 3.65 25.10
N THR A 244 4.15 4.41 25.37
CA THR A 244 4.75 4.48 26.72
C THR A 244 4.39 5.72 27.54
N ASP A 245 4.02 6.82 26.91
CA ASP A 245 3.86 8.11 27.59
C ASP A 245 2.41 8.60 27.66
N GLY A 246 1.45 7.87 27.07
CA GLY A 246 0.04 8.27 26.97
C GLY A 246 -0.21 9.46 26.06
N GLY A 247 0.80 10.32 25.88
CA GLY A 247 0.65 11.74 25.60
C GLY A 247 -0.21 12.39 26.69
N THR A 248 0.27 13.43 27.37
CA THR A 248 -0.63 14.21 28.20
C THR A 248 -1.75 14.71 27.30
N THR A 249 -2.99 14.27 27.56
CA THR A 249 -4.18 15.01 27.12
C THR A 249 -4.16 16.30 27.93
N THR A 250 -3.24 17.20 27.62
CA THR A 250 -3.42 18.58 28.04
C THR A 250 -4.70 18.98 27.33
N THR A 251 -5.79 19.09 28.09
CA THR A 251 -6.93 19.92 27.70
C THR A 251 -6.47 21.38 27.69
N THR A 252 -5.43 21.69 26.93
CA THR A 252 -5.59 22.76 25.97
C THR A 252 -6.73 22.24 25.12
N THR A 253 -7.77 23.03 24.93
CA THR A 253 -8.65 22.83 23.79
C THR A 253 -7.78 22.97 22.53
N THR A 254 -6.97 21.96 22.23
CA THR A 254 -6.50 21.70 20.89
C THR A 254 -7.67 20.99 20.26
N THR A 255 -8.68 21.79 19.91
CA THR A 255 -9.47 21.48 18.74
C THR A 255 -8.42 21.13 17.69
N THR A 256 -8.23 19.85 17.40
CA THR A 256 -7.93 19.48 16.02
C THR A 256 -9.26 19.68 15.33
N THR A 257 -9.65 20.95 15.19
CA THR A 257 -10.31 21.35 13.98
C THR A 257 -9.28 20.90 12.95
N THR A 258 -9.68 20.04 12.02
CA THR A 258 -9.32 20.35 10.66
C THR A 258 -9.86 21.76 10.43
N THR A 259 -9.16 22.80 10.92
CA THR A 259 -9.36 24.12 10.38
C THR A 259 -8.73 23.92 9.02
N THR A 260 -9.56 23.58 8.04
CA THR A 260 -9.53 24.39 6.84
C THR A 260 -9.59 25.82 7.38
N THR A 261 -8.44 26.42 7.69
CA THR A 261 -8.40 27.86 7.87
C THR A 261 -8.62 28.33 6.46
N THR A 262 -9.89 28.51 6.13
CA THR A 262 -10.34 29.20 4.92
C THR A 262 -10.02 30.67 5.13
N THR A 263 -8.74 31.01 5.35
CA THR A 263 -8.23 32.35 5.11
C THR A 263 -7.98 32.43 3.62
N THR A 264 -9.07 32.45 2.87
CA THR A 264 -9.04 32.83 1.46
C THR A 264 -8.79 34.32 1.43
N THR A 265 -7.53 34.72 1.32
CA THR A 265 -7.18 36.11 1.02
C THR A 265 -7.46 36.32 -0.46
N THR A 266 -8.55 37.03 -0.78
CA THR A 266 -8.82 37.48 -2.13
C THR A 266 -7.89 38.64 -2.47
N GLY A 267 -6.93 38.39 -3.36
CA GLY A 267 -6.23 39.48 -4.06
C GLY A 267 -7.20 40.27 -4.93
N ASN A 268 -7.11 41.59 -4.89
CA ASN A 268 -7.83 42.48 -5.81
C ASN A 268 -7.39 42.15 -7.27
N PRO A 269 -8.28 42.09 -8.28
CA PRO A 269 -7.88 41.79 -9.65
C PRO A 269 -7.10 42.96 -10.24
N SER A 270 -5.79 43.00 -10.00
CA SER A 270 -4.94 44.14 -10.38
C SER A 270 -4.55 44.15 -11.87
N ALA A 271 -4.75 43.06 -12.61
CA ALA A 271 -4.48 43.01 -14.06
C ALA A 271 -5.08 41.75 -14.71
N GLY A 272 -6.41 41.61 -14.72
CA GLY A 272 -7.10 40.56 -15.50
C GLY A 272 -7.22 39.17 -14.84
N CYS A 273 -6.59 38.95 -13.70
CA CYS A 273 -6.79 37.75 -12.87
C CYS A 273 -6.80 38.10 -11.37
N SER A 274 -7.33 37.20 -10.56
CA SER A 274 -7.19 37.20 -9.10
C SER A 274 -6.56 35.89 -8.65
N ALA A 275 -5.95 35.89 -7.47
CA ALA A 275 -5.43 34.67 -6.87
C ALA A 275 -5.79 34.59 -5.38
N THR A 276 -6.03 33.38 -4.91
CA THR A 276 -6.31 33.08 -3.51
C THR A 276 -5.34 32.03 -3.01
N PHE A 277 -4.93 32.11 -1.76
CA PHE A 277 -4.01 31.17 -1.13
C PHE A 277 -4.72 30.37 -0.05
N GLN A 278 -4.50 29.06 -0.04
CA GLN A 278 -5.10 28.15 0.92
C GLN A 278 -4.03 27.21 1.47
N VAL A 279 -3.88 27.18 2.79
CA VAL A 279 -3.06 26.17 3.46
C VAL A 279 -3.87 24.86 3.46
N ILE A 280 -3.33 23.84 2.81
CA ILE A 280 -3.96 22.52 2.68
C ILE A 280 -3.63 21.66 3.88
N SER A 281 -2.39 21.72 4.36
CA SER A 281 -1.94 21.03 5.56
C SER A 281 -0.79 21.80 6.21
N GLN A 282 -0.66 21.72 7.54
CA GLN A 282 0.46 22.29 8.29
C GLN A 282 0.99 21.24 9.27
N TRP A 283 2.31 21.19 9.42
CA TRP A 283 3.02 20.36 10.37
C TRP A 283 4.06 21.18 11.14
N SER A 284 4.70 20.56 12.13
CA SER A 284 5.77 21.23 12.87
C SER A 284 6.91 21.60 11.93
N GLY A 285 7.13 22.89 11.73
CA GLY A 285 8.21 23.40 10.89
C GLY A 285 7.92 23.44 9.38
N GLY A 286 6.70 23.17 8.92
CA GLY A 286 6.33 23.34 7.52
C GLY A 286 4.84 23.22 7.21
N PHE A 287 4.48 23.48 5.96
CA PHE A 287 3.10 23.45 5.47
C PHE A 287 3.04 23.19 3.96
N GLN A 288 1.90 22.68 3.52
CA GLN A 288 1.50 22.59 2.12
C GLN A 288 0.42 23.64 1.86
N ALA A 289 0.54 24.36 0.76
CA ALA A 289 -0.47 25.32 0.32
C ALA A 289 -0.80 25.16 -1.16
N GLU A 290 -2.01 25.55 -1.54
CA GLU A 290 -2.49 25.68 -2.90
C GLU A 290 -2.89 27.13 -3.16
N ALA A 291 -2.52 27.65 -4.32
CA ALA A 291 -3.00 28.91 -4.83
C ALA A 291 -3.92 28.66 -6.02
N ARG A 292 -5.13 29.25 -5.96
CA ARG A 292 -6.10 29.21 -7.06
C ARG A 292 -6.05 30.53 -7.81
N VAL A 293 -5.77 30.46 -9.11
CA VAL A 293 -5.74 31.60 -10.02
C VAL A 293 -7.04 31.62 -10.82
N THR A 294 -7.75 32.74 -10.80
CA THR A 294 -9.04 32.91 -11.49
C THR A 294 -8.91 34.02 -12.52
N ALA A 295 -9.27 33.74 -13.77
CA ALA A 295 -9.35 34.78 -14.79
C ALA A 295 -10.56 35.68 -14.52
N GLY A 296 -10.44 36.97 -14.87
CA GLY A 296 -11.54 37.92 -14.78
C GLY A 296 -12.60 37.70 -15.88
N ALA A 297 -13.21 38.79 -16.34
CA ALA A 297 -14.22 38.75 -17.41
C ALA A 297 -13.66 38.35 -18.79
N THR A 298 -12.34 38.29 -18.96
CA THR A 298 -11.66 37.94 -20.21
C THR A 298 -10.75 36.74 -19.97
N ALA A 299 -10.63 35.87 -20.97
CA ALA A 299 -9.67 34.77 -20.95
C ALA A 299 -8.23 35.32 -20.93
N ILE A 300 -7.32 34.59 -20.27
CA ILE A 300 -5.90 34.94 -20.16
C ILE A 300 -5.04 33.83 -20.77
N SER A 301 -3.91 34.20 -21.36
CA SER A 301 -2.91 33.27 -21.96
C SER A 301 -1.84 32.81 -20.97
N GLY A 302 -1.63 33.58 -19.91
CA GLY A 302 -0.69 33.29 -18.85
C GLY A 302 -1.01 34.10 -17.60
N TRP A 303 -0.35 33.74 -16.51
CA TRP A 303 -0.53 34.42 -15.24
C TRP A 303 0.77 34.44 -14.44
N GLN A 304 0.90 35.49 -13.65
CA GLN A 304 1.95 35.68 -12.67
C GLN A 304 1.29 36.02 -11.34
N VAL A 305 1.64 35.27 -10.30
CA VAL A 305 1.18 35.49 -8.93
C VAL A 305 2.36 35.89 -8.07
N SER A 306 2.21 36.92 -7.23
CA SER A 306 3.25 37.31 -6.28
C SER A 306 2.70 37.48 -4.88
N TRP A 307 3.53 37.16 -3.88
CA TRP A 307 3.23 37.35 -2.48
C TRP A 307 4.51 37.47 -1.66
N THR A 308 4.38 37.90 -0.40
CA THR A 308 5.50 37.99 0.54
C THR A 308 5.25 37.08 1.73
N PHE A 309 6.27 36.32 2.12
CA PHE A 309 6.29 35.56 3.36
C PHE A 309 6.75 36.43 4.53
N ALA A 310 5.97 36.45 5.61
CA ALA A 310 6.12 37.42 6.70
C ALA A 310 6.98 36.90 7.86
N ASN A 311 7.13 35.58 7.97
CA ASN A 311 7.69 34.90 9.15
C ASN A 311 8.93 34.05 8.81
N GLY A 312 9.60 34.36 7.70
CA GLY A 312 10.81 33.64 7.27
C GLY A 312 10.52 32.25 6.67
N GLU A 313 9.30 32.02 6.19
CA GLU A 313 8.92 30.80 5.50
C GLU A 313 9.79 30.58 4.24
N ARG A 314 10.14 29.33 3.93
CA ARG A 314 10.97 28.99 2.76
C ARG A 314 10.34 27.87 1.95
N ILE A 315 10.19 28.09 0.65
CA ILE A 315 9.65 27.09 -0.26
C ILE A 315 10.66 25.96 -0.45
N ASN A 316 10.20 24.72 -0.24
CA ASN A 316 10.96 23.50 -0.44
C ASN A 316 10.68 22.88 -1.81
N SER A 317 9.40 22.88 -2.21
CA SER A 317 8.98 22.33 -3.50
C SER A 317 7.71 23.02 -3.98
N SER A 318 7.44 22.90 -5.28
CA SER A 318 6.26 23.46 -5.93
C SER A 318 5.88 22.62 -7.15
N TRP A 319 4.61 22.70 -7.56
CA TRP A 319 4.10 22.04 -8.77
C TRP A 319 3.12 22.96 -9.48
N ASN A 320 2.91 22.72 -10.78
CA ASN A 320 2.02 23.52 -11.64
C ASN A 320 2.37 25.02 -11.73
N ALA A 321 3.58 25.41 -11.31
CA ALA A 321 4.14 26.75 -11.44
C ALA A 321 5.67 26.71 -11.41
N THR A 322 6.31 27.71 -12.01
CA THR A 322 7.73 28.00 -11.80
C THR A 322 7.85 29.16 -10.82
N LEU A 323 8.55 28.94 -9.70
CA LEU A 323 8.70 29.95 -8.66
C LEU A 323 10.09 30.56 -8.65
N SER A 324 10.16 31.87 -8.41
CA SER A 324 11.38 32.61 -8.13
C SER A 324 11.24 33.40 -6.83
N THR A 325 12.31 33.44 -6.04
CA THR A 325 12.35 34.13 -4.74
C THR A 325 13.33 35.29 -4.80
N SER A 326 12.93 36.47 -4.36
CA SER A 326 13.81 37.63 -4.16
C SER A 326 13.52 38.25 -2.79
N GLY A 327 14.47 38.09 -1.86
CA GLY A 327 14.21 38.38 -0.44
C GLY A 327 13.08 37.51 0.10
N SER A 328 12.08 38.14 0.73
CA SER A 328 10.86 37.47 1.20
C SER A 328 9.73 37.41 0.15
N THR A 329 9.95 37.99 -1.03
CA THR A 329 8.95 38.03 -2.10
C THR A 329 9.08 36.82 -3.00
N ILE A 330 7.97 36.11 -3.18
CA ILE A 330 7.81 35.00 -4.09
C ILE A 330 7.06 35.47 -5.33
N THR A 331 7.48 34.95 -6.48
CA THR A 331 6.80 35.10 -7.75
C THR A 331 6.60 33.73 -8.37
N ALA A 332 5.35 33.33 -8.60
CA ALA A 332 4.97 32.14 -9.33
C ALA A 332 4.52 32.53 -10.75
N ARG A 333 5.03 31.82 -11.77
CA ARG A 333 4.56 31.90 -13.16
C ARG A 333 3.94 30.56 -13.56
N ASN A 334 2.98 30.60 -14.46
CA ASN A 334 2.32 29.40 -14.96
C ASN A 334 3.31 28.38 -15.54
N ALA A 335 2.98 27.09 -15.40
CA ALA A 335 3.59 26.04 -16.19
C ALA A 335 3.03 26.09 -17.63
N ALA A 336 3.69 25.40 -18.56
CA ALA A 336 3.30 25.41 -19.97
C ALA A 336 1.85 24.94 -20.21
N HIS A 337 1.36 23.99 -19.41
CA HIS A 337 0.04 23.36 -19.60
C HIS A 337 -1.12 24.12 -18.94
N ASN A 338 -0.85 25.10 -18.08
CA ASN A 338 -1.89 25.73 -17.26
C ASN A 338 -1.88 27.26 -17.28
N GLY A 339 -1.21 27.87 -18.27
CA GLY A 339 -1.23 29.33 -18.48
C GLY A 339 -2.55 29.85 -19.02
N ALA A 340 -3.14 29.15 -19.99
CA ALA A 340 -4.41 29.53 -20.59
C ALA A 340 -5.58 29.23 -19.65
N VAL A 341 -6.32 30.27 -19.25
CA VAL A 341 -7.49 30.16 -18.37
C VAL A 341 -8.65 30.94 -19.00
N GLY A 342 -9.76 30.25 -19.27
CA GLY A 342 -10.97 30.88 -19.84
C GLY A 342 -11.58 31.94 -18.91
N ALA A 343 -12.38 32.86 -19.45
CA ALA A 343 -13.06 33.91 -18.67
C ALA A 343 -13.86 33.29 -17.50
N GLY A 344 -13.66 33.80 -16.28
CA GLY A 344 -14.26 33.28 -15.05
C GLY A 344 -13.80 31.88 -14.61
N ALA A 345 -12.98 31.19 -15.41
CA ALA A 345 -12.42 29.89 -15.07
C ALA A 345 -11.20 30.04 -14.14
N ALA A 346 -10.71 28.91 -13.63
CA ALA A 346 -9.58 28.89 -12.73
C ALA A 346 -8.66 27.71 -12.94
N THR A 347 -7.44 27.87 -12.45
CA THR A 347 -6.40 26.85 -12.36
C THR A 347 -5.76 26.89 -10.97
N THR A 348 -5.02 25.85 -10.61
CA THR A 348 -4.30 25.80 -9.34
C THR A 348 -2.83 25.46 -9.51
N PHE A 349 -2.03 25.97 -8.57
CA PHE A 349 -0.66 25.53 -8.33
C PHE A 349 -0.46 25.34 -6.84
N GLY A 350 0.53 24.54 -6.46
CA GLY A 350 0.78 24.30 -5.05
C GLY A 350 2.25 24.31 -4.69
N LEU A 351 2.50 24.36 -3.39
CA LEU A 351 3.83 24.43 -2.80
C LEU A 351 3.88 23.71 -1.46
N VAL A 352 5.08 23.27 -1.12
CA VAL A 352 5.47 22.92 0.25
C VAL A 352 6.50 23.92 0.71
N ALA A 353 6.32 24.48 1.90
CA ALA A 353 7.24 25.41 2.52
C ALA A 353 7.53 25.04 3.97
N SER A 354 8.73 25.35 4.41
CA SER A 354 9.17 25.30 5.81
C SER A 354 8.80 26.59 6.54
N GLY A 355 8.60 26.50 7.85
CA GLY A 355 8.09 27.59 8.69
C GLY A 355 6.63 27.39 9.09
N THR A 356 6.07 28.36 9.81
CA THR A 356 4.65 28.40 10.17
C THR A 356 3.87 29.02 9.02
N ALA A 357 2.76 28.41 8.58
CA ALA A 357 2.02 28.94 7.45
C ALA A 357 1.41 30.31 7.78
N GLY A 358 1.77 31.32 7.01
CA GLY A 358 1.06 32.60 6.98
C GLY A 358 -0.18 32.57 6.07
N ALA A 359 -0.94 33.65 6.10
CA ALA A 359 -2.01 33.94 5.12
C ALA A 359 -1.61 35.16 4.27
N PRO A 360 -0.67 35.00 3.33
CA PRO A 360 -0.20 36.12 2.54
C PRO A 360 -1.33 36.65 1.63
N THR A 361 -1.30 37.95 1.35
CA THR A 361 -2.14 38.52 0.28
C THR A 361 -1.44 38.30 -1.04
N LEU A 362 -2.15 37.72 -2.01
CA LEU A 362 -1.63 37.47 -3.35
C LEU A 362 -1.99 38.62 -4.28
N THR A 363 -1.05 38.99 -5.15
CA THR A 363 -1.31 39.78 -6.34
C THR A 363 -1.29 38.88 -7.56
N CYS A 364 -2.16 39.14 -8.54
CA CYS A 364 -2.21 38.39 -9.79
C CYS A 364 -2.19 39.36 -10.98
N THR A 365 -1.37 39.01 -11.98
CA THR A 365 -1.23 39.74 -13.24
C THR A 365 -1.34 38.75 -14.40
N ALA A 366 -2.30 38.98 -15.30
CA ALA A 366 -2.37 38.26 -16.57
C ALA A 366 -1.18 38.68 -17.46
N THR A 367 -0.58 37.71 -18.15
CA THR A 367 0.65 37.91 -18.94
C THR A 367 0.51 37.51 -20.39
#